data_AF-A0A1F6F0U3-F1
#
_entry.id   AF-A0A1F6F0U3-F1
#
_cell.length_a   1.000
_cell.length_b   1.000
_cell.length_c   1.000
_cell.angle_alpha   90.00
_cell.angle_beta   90.00
_cell.angle_gamma   90.00
#
_symmetry.space_group_name_H-M   'P 1'
#
loop_
_entity.id
_entity.type
_entity.pdbx_description
1 polymer ?
#
loop_
_entity_poly.entity_id
_entity_poly.type
_entity_poly.pdbx_seq_one_letter_code
_entity_poly.pdbx_strand_id
1 'polypeptide(L)'
;MAKKYIALAVAIVVLGGGAFLSQQWFIQTFDATTERKTHAITFAADTEGTVLNVMNALKSEDKLSFSGRDFPSLGFFVEEINGLRSTDGYYWILIINGEKSKLGASSARVQPGDVVEWRYEEGY
;
A
#
# COMPACT_ATOMS: atom_id res chain seq x y z
N MET A 1 -38.86 -0.95 -14.87
CA MET A 1 -37.85 -1.87 -14.33
C MET A 1 -36.98 -1.12 -13.32
N ALA A 2 -36.81 -1.68 -12.13
CA ALA A 2 -36.23 -1.02 -10.96
C ALA A 2 -34.73 -1.34 -10.79
N LYS A 3 -33.96 -0.37 -10.28
CA LYS A 3 -32.98 -0.45 -9.17
C LYS A 3 -32.54 1.01 -8.86
N LYS A 4 -32.98 1.67 -7.79
CA LYS A 4 -32.66 1.51 -6.35
C LYS A 4 -31.32 2.14 -5.92
N TYR A 5 -31.44 3.32 -5.30
CA TYR A 5 -30.63 3.92 -4.21
C TYR A 5 -29.25 4.53 -4.53
N ILE A 6 -28.73 5.58 -3.87
CA ILE A 6 -29.19 6.60 -2.91
C ILE A 6 -28.05 7.64 -2.99
N ALA A 7 -28.36 8.91 -3.27
CA ALA A 7 -27.39 9.98 -3.02
C ALA A 7 -27.30 10.14 -1.49
N LEU A 8 -26.13 9.86 -0.91
CA LEU A 8 -25.89 10.06 0.52
C LEU A 8 -25.72 11.56 0.78
N ALA A 9 -26.84 12.29 0.84
CA ALA A 9 -26.88 13.60 1.47
C ALA A 9 -26.79 13.37 2.98
N VAL A 10 -25.60 13.55 3.56
CA VAL A 10 -25.44 13.55 5.01
C VAL A 10 -26.07 14.85 5.52
N ALA A 11 -27.36 14.78 5.83
CA ALA A 11 -28.04 15.77 6.64
C ALA A 11 -27.56 15.60 8.08
N ILE A 12 -26.67 16.47 8.55
CA ILE A 12 -26.36 16.55 9.98
C ILE A 12 -27.50 17.32 10.63
N VAL A 13 -28.46 16.58 11.19
CA VAL A 13 -29.44 17.11 12.13
C VAL A 13 -28.75 17.26 13.48
N VAL A 14 -28.44 18.49 13.87
CA VAL A 14 -28.07 18.83 15.25
C VAL A 14 -29.22 19.63 15.86
N LEU A 15 -29.99 18.98 16.73
CA LEU A 15 -30.91 19.61 17.70
C LEU A 15 -30.62 18.91 19.04
N GLY A 16 -30.18 19.54 20.11
CA GLY A 16 -29.93 20.95 20.37
C GLY A 16 -29.15 21.12 21.68
N GLY A 17 -28.95 22.37 22.07
CA GLY A 17 -28.32 22.75 23.35
C GLY A 17 -27.59 24.07 23.19
N GLY A 18 -28.31 25.18 23.33
CA GLY A 18 -27.82 26.50 22.95
C GLY A 18 -26.64 27.02 23.79
N ALA A 19 -25.66 27.59 23.10
CA ALA A 19 -24.86 28.75 23.50
C ALA A 19 -23.84 29.07 22.38
N PHE A 20 -23.70 30.35 22.05
CA PHE A 20 -22.45 30.96 21.55
C PHE A 20 -21.80 30.36 20.29
N LEU A 21 -22.24 30.77 19.10
CA LEU A 21 -21.39 30.71 17.91
C LEU A 21 -20.82 32.10 17.62
N SER A 22 -19.67 32.41 18.23
CA SER A 22 -18.79 33.45 17.71
C SER A 22 -18.20 32.94 16.41
N GLN A 23 -18.38 33.69 15.33
CA GLN A 23 -17.61 33.50 14.11
C GLN A 23 -16.13 33.50 14.47
N GLN A 24 -15.46 32.37 14.25
CA GLN A 24 -14.03 32.36 14.00
C GLN A 24 -13.74 31.58 12.73
N TRP A 25 -13.36 32.36 11.71
CA TRP A 25 -12.27 32.08 10.77
C TRP A 25 -12.39 30.79 9.96
N PHE A 26 -12.97 30.98 8.78
CA PHE A 26 -12.70 30.30 7.52
C PHE A 26 -11.44 29.42 7.52
N ILE A 27 -11.63 28.10 7.36
CA ILE A 27 -10.61 27.26 6.74
C ILE A 27 -11.20 26.81 5.40
N GLN A 28 -10.89 27.54 4.32
CA GLN A 28 -10.69 26.85 3.05
C GLN A 28 -9.35 26.14 3.18
N THR A 29 -9.39 24.86 3.49
CA THR A 29 -8.31 23.99 3.03
C THR A 29 -8.58 23.78 1.54
N PHE A 30 -8.00 24.65 0.72
CA PHE A 30 -7.52 24.19 -0.57
C PHE A 30 -6.38 23.21 -0.27
N ASP A 31 -6.73 21.99 0.14
CA ASP A 31 -5.83 20.87 -0.04
C ASP A 31 -5.86 20.55 -1.54
N ALA A 32 -5.12 21.35 -2.31
CA ALA A 32 -4.52 20.86 -3.54
C ALA A 32 -3.34 19.95 -3.15
N THR A 33 -3.59 18.96 -2.29
CA THR A 33 -2.76 17.78 -2.23
C THR A 33 -3.10 17.05 -3.51
N THR A 34 -2.26 17.21 -4.53
CA THR A 34 -2.17 16.23 -5.60
C THR A 34 -2.18 14.86 -4.93
N GLU A 35 -3.28 14.12 -5.07
CA GLU A 35 -3.35 12.72 -4.67
C GLU A 35 -2.28 11.99 -5.49
N ARG A 36 -1.05 11.97 -4.99
CA ARG A 36 -0.04 11.05 -5.49
C ARG A 36 -0.58 9.69 -5.11
N LYS A 37 -1.24 9.05 -6.07
CA LYS A 37 -1.70 7.68 -5.99
C LYS A 37 -0.47 6.79 -5.88
N THR A 38 0.06 6.67 -4.67
CA THR A 38 1.18 5.80 -4.36
C THR A 38 0.69 4.37 -4.49
N HIS A 39 1.24 3.61 -5.44
CA HIS A 39 0.94 2.19 -5.55
C HIS A 39 1.78 1.47 -4.51
N ALA A 40 1.17 1.18 -3.37
CA ALA A 40 1.78 0.41 -2.29
C ALA A 40 0.90 -0.80 -1.96
N ILE A 41 1.54 -1.91 -1.62
CA ILE A 41 0.87 -3.05 -1.00
C ILE A 41 1.55 -3.36 0.33
N THR A 42 0.76 -3.79 1.30
CA THR A 42 1.26 -4.11 2.63
C THR A 42 0.62 -5.39 3.12
N PHE A 43 1.42 -6.25 3.74
CA PHE A 43 0.97 -7.46 4.41
C PHE A 43 1.82 -7.72 5.64
N ALA A 44 1.23 -8.38 6.63
CA ALA A 44 1.99 -8.92 7.75
C ALA A 44 2.57 -10.29 7.34
N ALA A 45 3.81 -10.56 7.70
CA ALA A 45 4.36 -11.90 7.61
C ALA A 45 3.61 -12.81 8.58
N ASP A 46 3.11 -13.94 8.07
CA ASP A 46 2.39 -14.97 8.83
C ASP A 46 3.31 -16.11 9.28
N THR A 47 4.47 -16.22 8.63
CA THR A 47 5.45 -17.29 8.78
C THR A 47 6.85 -16.70 8.86
N GLU A 48 7.76 -17.42 9.51
CA GLU A 48 9.18 -17.07 9.46
C GLU A 48 9.79 -17.50 8.12
N GLY A 49 10.73 -16.71 7.61
CA GLY A 49 11.41 -17.04 6.37
C GLY A 49 11.94 -15.82 5.63
N THR A 50 12.16 -15.97 4.32
CA THR A 50 12.45 -14.82 3.46
C THR A 50 11.16 -14.12 3.04
N VAL A 51 11.24 -12.84 2.69
CA VAL A 51 10.09 -12.12 2.10
C VAL A 51 9.56 -12.87 0.87
N LEU A 52 10.43 -13.46 0.05
CA LEU A 52 10.02 -14.26 -1.10
C LEU A 52 9.20 -15.51 -0.70
N ASN A 53 9.51 -16.15 0.43
CA ASN A 53 8.71 -17.28 0.92
C ASN A 53 7.29 -16.82 1.29
N VAL A 54 7.16 -15.72 2.03
CA VAL A 54 5.86 -15.13 2.40
C VAL A 54 5.09 -14.72 1.14
N MET A 55 5.73 -14.08 0.17
CA MET A 55 5.09 -13.71 -1.10
C MET A 55 4.58 -14.93 -1.88
N ASN A 56 5.36 -16.02 -1.92
CA ASN A 56 4.94 -17.27 -2.56
C ASN A 56 3.74 -17.91 -1.85
N ALA A 57 3.69 -17.87 -0.52
CA ALA A 57 2.53 -18.34 0.24
C ALA A 57 1.28 -17.53 -0.12
N LEU A 58 1.37 -16.19 -0.10
CA LEU A 58 0.27 -15.30 -0.49
C LEU A 58 -0.17 -15.50 -1.94
N LYS A 59 0.76 -15.83 -2.84
CA LYS A 59 0.45 -16.18 -4.23
C LYS A 59 -0.30 -17.50 -4.36
N SER A 60 0.03 -18.50 -3.54
CA SER A 60 -0.70 -19.77 -3.51
C SER A 60 -2.13 -19.66 -2.97
N GLU A 61 -2.40 -18.59 -2.21
CA GLU A 61 -3.72 -18.26 -1.67
C GLU A 61 -4.50 -17.24 -2.52
N ASP A 62 -4.00 -16.89 -3.71
CA ASP A 62 -4.56 -15.86 -4.60
C ASP A 62 -4.71 -14.47 -3.95
N LYS A 63 -3.99 -14.20 -2.84
CA LYS A 63 -3.98 -12.90 -2.14
C LYS A 63 -3.01 -11.90 -2.75
N LEU A 64 -2.01 -12.40 -3.48
CA LEU A 64 -0.96 -11.59 -4.12
C LEU A 64 -0.57 -12.20 -5.46
N SER A 65 -0.53 -11.40 -6.52
CA SER A 65 0.12 -11.81 -7.77
C SER A 65 1.45 -11.09 -7.91
N PHE A 66 2.51 -11.81 -8.25
CA PHE A 66 3.79 -11.21 -8.58
C PHE A 66 4.61 -12.06 -9.56
N SER A 67 5.51 -11.40 -10.29
CA SER A 67 6.49 -12.02 -11.17
C SER A 67 7.83 -11.30 -11.11
N GLY A 68 8.88 -11.97 -11.61
CA GLY A 68 10.25 -11.49 -11.50
C GLY A 68 11.23 -12.46 -12.14
N ARG A 69 12.53 -12.16 -11.98
CA ARG A 69 13.62 -12.98 -12.49
C ARG A 69 14.59 -13.31 -11.38
N ASP A 70 15.09 -14.54 -11.38
CA ASP A 70 16.18 -14.94 -10.52
C ASP A 70 17.51 -14.65 -11.21
N PHE A 71 18.40 -13.94 -10.51
CA PHE A 71 19.73 -13.61 -10.98
C PHE A 71 20.76 -14.35 -10.14
N PRO A 72 21.61 -15.20 -10.74
CA PRO A 72 22.69 -15.86 -10.03
C PRO A 72 23.51 -14.84 -9.22
N SER A 73 23.74 -15.15 -7.95
CA SER A 73 24.46 -14.31 -6.97
C SER A 73 23.75 -13.04 -6.47
N LEU A 74 22.72 -12.54 -7.15
CA LEU A 74 21.96 -11.35 -6.73
C LEU A 74 20.60 -11.68 -6.13
N GLY A 75 20.06 -12.87 -6.45
CA GLY A 75 18.78 -13.37 -5.96
C GLY A 75 17.60 -12.96 -6.83
N PHE A 76 16.40 -13.06 -6.27
CA PHE A 76 15.15 -12.83 -6.99
C PHE A 76 14.79 -11.34 -7.06
N PHE A 77 14.71 -10.83 -8.28
CA PHE A 77 14.30 -9.47 -8.58
C PHE A 77 12.81 -9.43 -8.94
N VAL A 78 12.01 -8.71 -8.14
CA VAL A 78 10.56 -8.54 -8.38
C VAL A 78 10.34 -7.49 -9.45
N GLU A 79 9.66 -7.86 -10.53
CA GLU A 79 9.41 -6.99 -11.68
C GLU A 79 7.95 -6.56 -11.79
N GLU A 80 7.02 -7.28 -11.18
CA GLU A 80 5.59 -6.98 -11.28
C GLU A 80 4.88 -7.44 -10.02
N ILE A 81 3.95 -6.61 -9.52
CA ILE A 81 3.05 -6.94 -8.42
C ILE A 81 1.63 -6.52 -8.81
N ASN A 82 0.66 -7.42 -8.67
CA ASN A 82 -0.75 -7.23 -8.99
C ASN A 82 -0.99 -6.60 -10.37
N GLY A 83 -0.20 -7.01 -11.38
CA GLY A 83 -0.30 -6.54 -12.76
C GLY A 83 0.38 -5.21 -13.05
N LEU A 84 0.97 -4.54 -12.05
CA LEU A 84 1.75 -3.32 -12.25
C LEU A 84 3.25 -3.67 -12.32
N ARG A 85 3.82 -3.49 -13.51
CA ARG A 85 5.19 -3.83 -13.86
C ARG A 85 6.14 -2.66 -13.63
N SER A 86 7.36 -2.95 -13.18
CA SER A 86 8.49 -2.02 -13.18
C SER A 86 8.83 -1.61 -14.61
N THR A 87 8.82 -0.32 -14.87
CA THR A 87 9.13 0.28 -16.19
C THR A 87 10.31 1.23 -16.06
N ASP A 88 10.81 1.77 -17.17
CA ASP A 88 11.97 2.67 -17.16
C ASP A 88 11.79 3.80 -16.13
N GLY A 89 12.61 3.76 -15.09
CA GLY A 89 12.61 4.73 -14.00
C GLY A 89 11.65 4.46 -12.86
N TYR A 90 10.87 3.37 -12.83
CA TYR A 90 9.98 3.03 -11.71
C TYR A 90 10.13 1.57 -11.27
N TYR A 91 10.26 1.36 -9.97
CA TYR A 91 10.59 0.06 -9.38
C TYR A 91 9.78 -0.22 -8.12
N TRP A 92 9.62 -1.50 -7.83
CA TRP A 92 9.09 -2.00 -6.57
C TRP A 92 10.18 -1.98 -5.49
N ILE A 93 10.00 -1.10 -4.49
CA ILE A 93 10.90 -0.93 -3.36
C ILE A 93 10.39 -1.74 -2.17
N LEU A 94 11.26 -2.61 -1.65
CA LEU A 94 10.98 -3.42 -0.46
C LEU A 94 11.23 -2.63 0.82
N ILE A 95 10.23 -2.58 1.69
CA ILE A 95 10.25 -1.92 3.00
C ILE A 95 9.80 -2.95 4.04
N ILE A 96 10.52 -3.04 5.16
CA ILE A 96 10.21 -3.95 6.27
C ILE A 96 10.13 -3.12 7.54
N ASN A 97 9.02 -3.20 8.26
CA ASN A 97 8.76 -2.44 9.49
C ASN A 97 9.01 -0.93 9.33
N GLY A 98 8.68 -0.38 8.15
CA GLY A 98 8.84 1.05 7.82
C GLY A 98 10.24 1.44 7.31
N GLU A 99 11.21 0.53 7.29
CA GLU A 99 12.56 0.80 6.81
C GLU A 99 12.82 0.17 5.43
N LYS A 100 13.44 0.94 4.51
CA LYS A 100 13.85 0.41 3.19
C LYS A 100 14.85 -0.74 3.39
N SER A 101 14.53 -1.90 2.85
CA SER A 101 15.39 -3.07 2.96
C SER A 101 16.67 -2.87 2.15
N LYS A 102 17.81 -3.23 2.75
CA LYS A 102 19.11 -3.30 2.07
C LYS A 102 19.31 -4.61 1.31
N LEU A 103 18.41 -5.58 1.51
CA LEU A 103 18.43 -6.91 0.91
C LEU A 103 17.22 -7.10 -0.01
N GLY A 104 17.38 -7.90 -1.06
CA GLY A 104 16.27 -8.31 -1.93
C GLY A 104 15.33 -9.32 -1.25
N ALA A 105 14.17 -9.57 -1.87
CA ALA A 105 13.11 -10.41 -1.31
C ALA A 105 13.57 -11.85 -1.01
N SER A 106 14.48 -12.41 -1.80
CA SER A 106 15.03 -13.75 -1.61
C SER A 106 16.02 -13.87 -0.45
N SER A 107 16.42 -12.75 0.17
CA SER A 107 17.45 -12.73 1.22
C SER A 107 17.01 -12.00 2.48
N ALA A 108 16.13 -11.01 2.37
CA ALA A 108 15.54 -10.32 3.52
C ALA A 108 14.68 -11.29 4.33
N ARG A 109 15.03 -11.48 5.61
CA ARG A 109 14.31 -12.37 6.52
C ARG A 109 13.28 -11.61 7.35
N VAL A 110 12.16 -12.26 7.62
CA VAL A 110 11.04 -11.74 8.42
C VAL A 110 10.56 -12.81 9.41
N GLN A 111 9.96 -12.34 10.50
CA GLN A 111 9.27 -13.15 11.51
C GLN A 111 7.76 -12.88 11.47
N PRO A 112 6.94 -13.81 12.00
CA PRO A 112 5.50 -13.56 12.12
C PRO A 112 5.20 -12.24 12.84
N GLY A 113 4.38 -11.40 12.23
CA GLY A 113 4.03 -10.07 12.73
C GLY A 113 4.84 -8.91 12.15
N ASP A 114 5.97 -9.18 11.47
CA ASP A 114 6.68 -8.14 10.71
C ASP A 114 5.81 -7.61 9.57
N VAL A 115 5.87 -6.30 9.33
CA VAL A 115 5.13 -5.64 8.27
C VAL A 115 6.01 -5.52 7.04
N VAL A 116 5.60 -6.14 5.94
CA VAL A 116 6.25 -6.01 4.64
C VAL A 116 5.42 -5.08 3.77
N GLU A 117 6.08 -4.07 3.21
CA GLU A 117 5.52 -3.15 2.23
C GLU A 117 6.32 -3.21 0.94
N TRP A 118 5.61 -3.29 -0.19
CA TRP A 118 6.16 -3.00 -1.51
C TRP A 118 5.58 -1.70 -2.01
N ARG A 119 6.46 -0.76 -2.35
CA ARG A 119 6.07 0.55 -2.85
C ARG A 119 6.62 0.78 -4.25
N TYR A 120 5.76 1.17 -5.18
CA TYR A 120 6.15 1.56 -6.52
C TYR A 120 6.66 3.00 -6.50
N GLU A 121 7.96 3.18 -6.63
CA GLU A 121 8.63 4.48 -6.58
C GLU A 121 9.46 4.72 -7.84
N GLU A 122 9.70 6.00 -8.13
CA GLU A 122 10.70 6.39 -9.12
C GLU A 122 12.09 5.97 -8.64
N GLY A 123 12.88 5.36 -9.51
CA GLY A 123 14.29 5.05 -9.27
C GLY A 123 15.13 6.31 -9.27
N TYR A 124 16.10 6.37 -8.36
CA TYR A 124 17.02 7.49 -8.21
C TYR A 124 18.07 7.56 -9.32
#